data_AF-A0A523TJX3-F1
#
_entry.id   AF-A0A523TJX3-F1
#
_cell.length_a   1.000
_cell.length_b   1.000
_cell.length_c   1.000
_cell.angle_alpha   90.00
_cell.angle_beta   90.00
_cell.angle_gamma   90.00
#
_symmetry.space_group_name_H-M   'P 1'
#
loop_
_entity.id
_entity.type
_entity.pdbx_description
1 polymer ?
#
loop_
_entity_poly.entity_id
_entity_poly.type
_entity_poly.pdbx_seq_one_letter_code
_entity_poly.pdbx_strand_id
1 'polypeptide(L)'
;MTHKSSYKLLGLFITLVLIIGACGGGDRAQEGDLTTPETVITARDAVLSFVRAQYGDDAPSSGIVWSTEVTTPEGIIGSTTYRSSGDGWVLDITYPIVAPEATIYAIELSNPNTGFSWQGQVDAQGRVTEMGAETTEITATAWFGHISNAAEGSGVESVFVLNPPGDSDLGLAGANETIEAEIARLRDAEGAEEFVHVWGTVTCDKDDLDGCTLVADRLRYGQFVTDPEPIEGWEGVIYNGPPGPRSGGDDYFALAGDFPAQFGVWAADEGLLGQLEDIRDTGMVIRVWGQMIVGSLDWNGTQIQVERFEIVADSIAQIPPPPDWSSPENGWMTYTNDRYGYQISFPPEASLEEMGIHGLPTDENGMPVGGLPDGVTLETYFDYLEETYGDNLCIQITYALGYLTISVPEGFRYATCGRTGVGVATITDIEQQVVVDGQTLTATGIDVQAGGETLDQHNETLYLLLPDGTRIEFGSRPVADATYQDYLMKGKPMLIQMLETYTSLN
;
A
#
# COMPACT_ATOMS: atom_id res chain seq x y z
N MET A 1 39.53 -11.32 -13.83
CA MET A 1 39.80 -10.48 -12.64
C MET A 1 38.72 -10.80 -11.63
N THR A 2 39.07 -11.61 -10.64
CA THR A 2 38.16 -12.23 -9.67
C THR A 2 38.25 -11.45 -8.37
N HIS A 3 37.19 -10.71 -8.01
CA HIS A 3 37.07 -10.10 -6.69
C HIS A 3 36.41 -11.10 -5.73
N LYS A 4 37.23 -11.70 -4.87
CA LYS A 4 36.79 -12.41 -3.66
C LYS A 4 36.57 -11.37 -2.56
N SER A 5 35.35 -11.28 -2.05
CA SER A 5 35.03 -10.54 -0.82
C SER A 5 35.25 -11.46 0.39
N SER A 6 36.08 -11.01 1.32
CA SER A 6 36.45 -11.73 2.55
C SER A 6 35.57 -11.24 3.70
N TYR A 7 34.71 -12.10 4.24
CA TYR A 7 34.02 -11.84 5.50
C TYR A 7 34.99 -12.09 6.68
N LYS A 8 35.18 -11.05 7.49
CA LYS A 8 35.91 -11.12 8.76
C LYS A 8 34.95 -11.61 9.86
N LEU A 9 35.22 -12.81 10.38
CA LEU A 9 34.59 -13.37 11.57
C LEU A 9 35.16 -12.66 12.81
N LEU A 10 34.34 -11.90 13.53
CA LEU A 10 34.69 -11.30 14.81
C LEU A 10 34.32 -12.29 15.93
N GLY A 11 35.34 -12.92 16.53
CA GLY A 11 35.17 -13.84 17.65
C GLY A 11 34.98 -13.07 18.97
N LEU A 12 33.81 -13.22 19.59
CA LEU A 12 33.53 -12.77 20.94
C LEU A 12 33.87 -13.90 21.93
N PHE A 13 34.97 -13.73 22.67
CA PHE A 13 35.34 -14.57 23.81
C PHE A 13 34.50 -14.16 25.02
N ILE A 14 33.58 -15.01 25.47
CA ILE A 14 32.92 -14.86 26.78
C ILE A 14 33.65 -15.76 27.78
N THR A 15 34.34 -15.11 28.72
CA THR A 15 35.02 -15.73 29.85
C THR A 15 33.99 -16.06 30.93
N LEU A 16 33.68 -17.35 31.10
CA LEU A 16 32.80 -17.84 32.17
C LEU A 16 33.59 -17.93 33.49
N VAL A 17 33.17 -17.13 34.49
CA VAL A 17 33.69 -17.16 35.85
C VAL A 17 33.01 -18.29 36.62
N LEU A 18 33.81 -19.27 37.06
CA LEU A 18 33.41 -20.35 37.95
C LEU A 18 33.30 -19.83 39.38
N ILE A 19 32.09 -19.76 39.94
CA ILE A 19 31.88 -19.58 41.39
C ILE A 19 31.49 -20.93 41.98
N ILE A 20 32.36 -21.45 42.84
CA ILE A 20 32.14 -22.65 43.65
C ILE A 20 31.47 -22.19 44.95
N GLY A 21 30.24 -22.63 45.20
CA GLY A 21 29.44 -22.29 46.38
C GLY A 21 28.62 -23.47 46.91
N ALA A 22 29.19 -24.14 47.91
CA ALA A 22 28.66 -25.01 48.96
C ALA A 22 27.17 -25.48 48.98
N CYS A 23 27.03 -26.81 48.99
CA CYS A 23 26.18 -27.67 49.82
C CYS A 23 24.88 -27.12 50.43
N GLY A 24 23.75 -27.52 49.85
CA GLY A 24 22.45 -27.64 50.52
C GLY A 24 21.74 -28.87 49.99
N GLY A 25 21.77 -29.98 50.75
CA GLY A 25 21.10 -31.22 50.39
C GLY A 25 19.59 -31.10 50.59
N GLY A 26 18.87 -30.87 49.49
CA GLY A 26 17.44 -31.16 49.39
C GLY A 26 17.28 -32.36 48.45
N ASP A 27 16.54 -33.37 48.89
CA ASP A 27 16.19 -34.55 48.10
C ASP A 27 15.53 -34.11 46.78
N ARG A 28 16.31 -34.08 45.69
CA ARG A 28 15.76 -34.06 44.33
C ARG A 28 15.07 -35.39 44.13
N ALA A 29 13.74 -35.34 43.99
CA ALA A 29 12.97 -36.43 43.40
C ALA A 29 13.69 -36.86 42.12
N GLN A 30 13.91 -38.17 41.96
CA GLN A 30 14.45 -38.75 40.75
C GLN A 30 13.65 -38.21 39.55
N GLU A 31 14.34 -37.43 38.72
CA GLU A 31 13.95 -37.08 37.36
C GLU A 31 13.86 -38.40 36.60
N GLY A 32 12.68 -39.01 36.65
CA GLY A 32 12.39 -40.24 35.94
C GLY A 32 12.57 -39.96 34.46
N ASP A 33 13.34 -40.80 33.79
CA ASP A 33 13.45 -40.85 32.33
C ASP A 33 12.03 -40.87 31.75
N LEU A 34 11.53 -39.70 31.33
CA LEU A 34 10.18 -39.53 30.80
C LEU A 34 10.18 -40.10 29.39
N THR A 35 10.12 -41.42 29.30
CA THR A 35 9.91 -42.11 28.03
C THR A 35 8.61 -41.60 27.42
N THR A 36 8.67 -41.11 26.19
CA THR A 36 7.49 -40.68 25.44
C THR A 36 6.41 -41.77 25.48
N PRO A 37 5.16 -41.47 25.86
CA PRO A 37 4.10 -42.46 25.89
C PRO A 37 3.89 -43.12 24.52
N GLU A 38 3.64 -44.42 24.50
CA GLU A 38 3.40 -45.18 23.25
C GLU A 38 2.20 -44.63 22.46
N THR A 39 1.20 -44.07 23.16
CA THR A 39 0.04 -43.44 22.53
C THR A 39 0.38 -42.16 21.78
N VAL A 40 1.32 -41.37 22.28
CA VAL A 40 1.85 -40.17 21.58
C VAL A 40 2.61 -40.58 20.33
N ILE A 41 3.43 -41.64 20.41
CA ILE A 41 4.15 -42.20 19.25
C ILE A 41 3.14 -42.70 18.20
N THR A 42 2.09 -43.41 18.64
CA THR A 42 1.05 -43.93 17.74
C THR A 42 0.29 -42.81 17.04
N ALA A 43 -0.09 -41.75 17.77
CA ALA A 43 -0.79 -40.60 17.19
C ALA A 43 0.09 -39.85 16.18
N ARG A 44 1.37 -39.64 16.52
CA ARG A 44 2.38 -39.07 15.60
C ARG A 44 2.47 -39.88 14.31
N ASP A 45 2.67 -41.18 14.42
CA ASP A 45 2.90 -42.05 13.26
C ASP A 45 1.64 -42.17 12.39
N ALA A 46 0.44 -42.13 13.00
CA ALA A 46 -0.83 -42.05 12.28
C ALA A 46 -0.95 -40.77 11.44
N VAL A 47 -0.63 -39.60 12.01
CA VAL A 47 -0.62 -38.32 11.26
C VAL A 47 0.44 -38.33 10.17
N LEU A 48 1.67 -38.75 10.46
CA LEU A 48 2.72 -38.81 9.45
C LEU A 48 2.36 -39.75 8.30
N SER A 49 1.66 -40.86 8.58
CA SER A 49 1.15 -41.74 7.53
C SER A 49 0.04 -41.07 6.71
N PHE A 50 -0.88 -40.37 7.36
CA PHE A 50 -1.97 -39.65 6.70
C PHE A 50 -1.45 -38.53 5.79
N VAL A 51 -0.61 -37.65 6.34
CA VAL A 51 -0.05 -36.49 5.61
C VAL A 51 0.81 -36.95 4.43
N ARG A 52 1.64 -37.99 4.57
CA ARG A 52 2.39 -38.55 3.42
C ARG A 52 1.49 -39.11 2.33
N ALA A 53 0.37 -39.74 2.71
CA ALA A 53 -0.56 -40.29 1.74
C ALA A 53 -1.31 -39.19 0.97
N GLN A 54 -1.59 -38.08 1.63
CA GLN A 54 -2.37 -36.96 1.08
C GLN A 54 -1.50 -35.96 0.29
N TYR A 55 -0.32 -35.59 0.81
CA TYR A 55 0.53 -34.51 0.29
C TYR A 55 1.83 -35.00 -0.37
N GLY A 56 2.07 -36.31 -0.45
CA GLY A 56 3.18 -36.87 -1.22
C GLY A 56 4.57 -36.35 -0.80
N ASP A 57 5.27 -35.70 -1.73
CA ASP A 57 6.64 -35.20 -1.56
C ASP A 57 6.73 -33.95 -0.67
N ASP A 58 5.62 -33.23 -0.44
CA ASP A 58 5.57 -32.06 0.44
C ASP A 58 5.51 -32.46 1.93
N ALA A 59 5.27 -33.74 2.23
CA ALA A 59 5.19 -34.29 3.58
C ALA A 59 6.57 -34.69 4.15
N PRO A 60 6.69 -34.85 5.50
CA PRO A 60 7.95 -35.30 6.10
C PRO A 60 8.36 -36.68 5.58
N SER A 61 9.63 -36.87 5.19
CA SER A 61 10.10 -38.17 4.67
C SER A 61 9.97 -39.30 5.72
N SER A 62 9.85 -40.56 5.28
CA SER A 62 9.72 -41.71 6.20
C SER A 62 11.01 -42.04 6.97
N GLY A 63 12.14 -41.42 6.63
CA GLY A 63 13.46 -41.66 7.24
C GLY A 63 13.85 -40.69 8.35
N ILE A 64 12.99 -39.72 8.67
CA ILE A 64 13.29 -38.69 9.69
C ILE A 64 13.43 -39.35 11.07
N VAL A 65 14.53 -39.03 11.74
CA VAL A 65 14.73 -39.37 13.15
C VAL A 65 14.15 -38.24 13.99
N TRP A 66 13.08 -38.55 14.72
CA TRP A 66 12.37 -37.60 15.58
C TRP A 66 12.96 -37.59 16.99
N SER A 67 13.21 -36.39 17.52
CA SER A 67 13.45 -36.16 18.94
C SER A 67 12.17 -35.63 19.56
N THR A 68 11.72 -36.19 20.69
CA THR A 68 10.47 -35.79 21.35
C THR A 68 10.76 -35.28 22.76
N GLU A 69 10.18 -34.13 23.11
CA GLU A 69 10.26 -33.52 24.44
C GLU A 69 8.87 -33.09 24.93
N VAL A 70 8.72 -32.95 26.25
CA VAL A 70 7.49 -32.41 26.85
C VAL A 70 7.59 -30.89 26.90
N THR A 71 6.62 -30.20 26.30
CA THR A 71 6.57 -28.73 26.21
C THR A 71 5.35 -28.14 26.91
N THR A 72 4.70 -28.92 27.77
CA THR A 72 3.52 -28.48 28.54
C THR A 72 3.90 -27.26 29.40
N PRO A 73 3.23 -26.11 29.23
CA PRO A 73 3.51 -24.93 30.06
C PRO A 73 3.29 -25.22 31.55
N GLU A 74 4.14 -24.67 32.41
CA GLU A 74 3.98 -24.81 33.86
C GLU A 74 2.62 -24.26 34.33
N GLY A 75 1.98 -24.97 35.27
CA GLY A 75 0.71 -24.55 35.84
C GLY A 75 -0.55 -24.99 35.08
N ILE A 76 -0.41 -25.60 33.90
CA ILE A 76 -1.53 -26.20 33.17
C ILE A 76 -1.82 -27.58 33.77
N ILE A 77 -2.99 -27.75 34.40
CA ILE A 77 -3.47 -29.03 34.90
C ILE A 77 -4.56 -29.54 33.95
N GLY A 78 -4.45 -30.80 33.52
CA GLY A 78 -5.48 -31.48 32.74
C GLY A 78 -5.18 -31.63 31.25
N SER A 79 -4.03 -31.16 30.77
CA SER A 79 -3.52 -31.46 29.43
C SER A 79 -2.02 -31.73 29.45
N THR A 80 -1.50 -32.30 28.37
CA THR A 80 -0.07 -32.48 28.15
C THR A 80 0.24 -32.21 26.68
N THR A 81 1.34 -31.49 26.44
CA THR A 81 1.87 -31.20 25.11
C THR A 81 3.25 -31.83 24.95
N TYR A 82 3.43 -32.53 23.83
CA TYR A 82 4.71 -33.08 23.37
C TYR A 82 5.10 -32.39 22.06
N ARG A 83 6.36 -31.97 21.96
CA ARG A 83 6.95 -31.48 20.72
C ARG A 83 7.90 -32.53 20.17
N SER A 84 7.68 -32.94 18.93
CA SER A 84 8.60 -33.77 18.17
C SER A 84 9.27 -32.94 17.08
N SER A 85 10.59 -33.01 16.94
CA SER A 85 11.33 -32.31 15.88
C SER A 85 12.30 -33.22 15.14
N GLY A 86 12.51 -32.97 13.85
CA GLY A 86 13.45 -33.72 13.02
C GLY A 86 13.51 -33.22 11.57
N ASP A 87 14.72 -33.04 11.03
CA ASP A 87 14.95 -32.61 9.64
C ASP A 87 14.19 -31.31 9.24
N GLY A 88 14.16 -30.34 10.15
CA GLY A 88 13.44 -29.07 9.97
C GLY A 88 11.94 -29.12 10.26
N TRP A 89 11.36 -30.30 10.44
CA TRP A 89 9.95 -30.47 10.80
C TRP A 89 9.73 -30.34 12.29
N VAL A 90 8.59 -29.75 12.66
CA VAL A 90 8.10 -29.63 14.04
C VAL A 90 6.67 -30.18 14.10
N LEU A 91 6.41 -31.06 15.05
CA LEU A 91 5.11 -31.69 15.29
C LEU A 91 4.74 -31.56 16.76
N ASP A 92 3.72 -30.77 17.06
CA ASP A 92 3.18 -30.60 18.40
C ASP A 92 1.94 -31.48 18.59
N ILE A 93 1.89 -32.22 19.70
CA ILE A 93 0.79 -33.12 20.08
C ILE A 93 0.26 -32.68 21.43
N THR A 94 -0.96 -32.16 21.46
CA THR A 94 -1.65 -31.76 22.70
C THR A 94 -2.85 -32.66 22.94
N TYR A 95 -3.00 -33.17 24.15
CA TYR A 95 -4.17 -33.98 24.52
C TYR A 95 -4.58 -33.78 25.98
N PRO A 96 -5.89 -33.92 26.30
CA PRO A 96 -6.37 -33.81 27.67
C PRO A 96 -6.14 -35.11 28.46
N ILE A 97 -5.95 -34.99 29.78
CA ILE A 97 -5.84 -36.13 30.70
C ILE A 97 -7.25 -36.65 31.03
N VAL A 98 -7.80 -37.47 30.14
CA VAL A 98 -9.12 -38.10 30.25
C VAL A 98 -9.02 -39.62 30.12
N ALA A 99 -10.14 -40.34 30.19
CA ALA A 99 -10.17 -41.77 29.93
C ALA A 99 -9.59 -42.08 28.52
N PRO A 100 -8.71 -43.09 28.36
CA PRO A 100 -8.01 -43.34 27.09
C PRO A 100 -8.92 -43.45 25.86
N GLU A 101 -10.11 -44.02 26.01
CA GLU A 101 -11.10 -44.18 24.95
C GLU A 101 -11.78 -42.87 24.51
N ALA A 102 -11.65 -41.82 25.32
CA ALA A 102 -12.17 -40.49 25.05
C ALA A 102 -11.06 -39.47 24.73
N THR A 103 -9.80 -39.90 24.69
CA THR A 103 -8.67 -39.03 24.36
C THR A 103 -8.71 -38.68 22.87
N ILE A 104 -8.62 -37.38 22.59
CA ILE A 104 -8.42 -36.83 21.25
C ILE A 104 -7.08 -36.08 21.28
N TYR A 105 -6.19 -36.41 20.35
CA TYR A 105 -4.90 -35.76 20.19
C TYR A 105 -5.04 -34.66 19.15
N ALA A 106 -4.92 -33.40 19.55
CA ALA A 106 -4.76 -32.27 18.63
C ALA A 106 -3.30 -32.24 18.16
N ILE A 107 -3.09 -32.20 16.85
CA ILE A 107 -1.77 -32.26 16.23
C ILE A 107 -1.59 -31.07 15.30
N GLU A 108 -0.45 -30.39 15.46
CA GLU A 108 0.04 -29.35 14.56
C GLU A 108 1.37 -29.83 13.97
N LEU A 109 1.47 -29.88 12.65
CA LEU A 109 2.67 -30.27 11.92
C LEU A 109 3.10 -29.11 11.04
N SER A 110 4.36 -28.67 11.14
CA SER A 110 4.88 -27.58 10.33
C SER A 110 6.32 -27.82 9.88
N ASN A 111 6.70 -27.16 8.79
CA ASN A 111 8.08 -27.01 8.35
C ASN A 111 8.34 -25.54 7.98
N PRO A 112 8.98 -24.76 8.87
CA PRO A 112 9.23 -23.34 8.62
C PRO A 112 10.18 -23.09 7.43
N ASN A 113 10.94 -24.10 6.97
CA ASN A 113 11.82 -23.92 5.81
C ASN A 113 11.07 -24.04 4.47
N THR A 114 9.89 -24.66 4.46
CA THR A 114 9.07 -24.85 3.25
C THR A 114 7.73 -24.11 3.31
N GLY A 115 7.36 -23.54 4.47
CA GLY A 115 6.05 -22.93 4.68
C GLY A 115 4.93 -23.94 4.97
N PHE A 116 5.21 -25.25 4.94
CA PHE A 116 4.20 -26.27 5.18
C PHE A 116 3.60 -26.14 6.59
N SER A 117 2.27 -26.18 6.69
CA SER A 117 1.54 -26.18 7.95
C SER A 117 0.27 -27.02 7.82
N TRP A 118 0.06 -27.94 8.75
CA TRP A 118 -1.07 -28.86 8.78
C TRP A 118 -1.60 -28.98 10.20
N GLN A 119 -2.91 -29.08 10.34
CA GLN A 119 -3.57 -29.31 11.63
C GLN A 119 -4.57 -30.45 11.52
N GLY A 120 -4.68 -31.23 12.60
CA GLY A 120 -5.66 -32.29 12.65
C GLY A 120 -5.79 -32.91 14.01
N GLN A 121 -6.63 -33.93 14.07
CA GLN A 121 -6.90 -34.67 15.29
C GLN A 121 -6.75 -36.16 15.07
N VAL A 122 -6.28 -36.87 16.09
CA VAL A 122 -6.27 -38.33 16.12
C VAL A 122 -7.17 -38.78 17.27
N ASP A 123 -8.18 -39.59 16.97
CA ASP A 123 -9.02 -40.20 18.00
C ASP A 123 -8.32 -41.40 18.68
N ALA A 124 -8.91 -41.90 19.76
CA ALA A 124 -8.38 -43.06 20.49
C ALA A 124 -8.30 -44.36 19.66
N GLN A 125 -8.91 -44.41 18.47
CA GLN A 125 -8.81 -45.53 17.54
C GLN A 125 -7.74 -45.32 16.46
N GLY A 126 -7.00 -44.22 16.52
CA GLY A 126 -5.98 -43.87 15.53
C GLY A 126 -6.54 -43.30 14.23
N ARG A 127 -7.83 -42.90 14.19
CA ARG A 127 -8.40 -42.26 13.01
C ARG A 127 -7.97 -40.80 12.98
N VAL A 128 -7.32 -40.41 11.89
CA VAL A 128 -6.93 -39.03 11.63
C VAL A 128 -8.11 -38.28 11.00
N THR A 129 -8.46 -37.15 11.58
CA THR A 129 -9.37 -36.15 10.98
C THR A 129 -8.55 -34.90 10.78
N GLU A 130 -8.31 -34.54 9.53
CA GLU A 130 -7.75 -33.23 9.22
C GLU A 130 -8.74 -32.16 9.66
N MET A 131 -8.25 -31.22 10.47
CA MET A 131 -8.99 -29.99 10.69
C MET A 131 -8.58 -29.13 9.51
N GLY A 132 -9.50 -28.88 8.59
CA GLY A 132 -9.24 -27.95 7.49
C GLY A 132 -8.54 -26.73 8.10
N ALA A 133 -7.40 -26.35 7.53
CA ALA A 133 -6.77 -25.10 7.91
C ALA A 133 -7.90 -24.08 8.00
N GLU A 134 -8.06 -23.39 9.14
CA GLU A 134 -9.05 -22.33 9.20
C GLU A 134 -8.71 -21.40 8.06
N THR A 135 -9.51 -21.47 6.98
CA THR A 135 -9.45 -20.52 5.89
C THR A 135 -9.72 -19.21 6.58
N THR A 136 -8.67 -18.40 6.68
CA THR A 136 -8.78 -17.12 7.32
C THR A 136 -9.59 -16.27 6.36
N GLU A 137 -10.90 -16.25 6.59
CA GLU A 137 -11.81 -15.39 5.85
C GLU A 137 -11.57 -13.98 6.36
N ILE A 138 -10.91 -13.18 5.53
CA ILE A 138 -10.67 -11.77 5.83
C ILE A 138 -11.81 -10.99 5.16
N THR A 139 -12.50 -10.16 5.93
CA THR A 139 -13.55 -9.30 5.36
C THR A 139 -12.91 -8.05 4.77
N ALA A 140 -12.95 -7.92 3.45
CA ALA A 140 -12.58 -6.67 2.78
C ALA A 140 -13.74 -5.68 2.95
N THR A 141 -13.45 -4.53 3.54
CA THR A 141 -14.46 -3.48 3.76
C THR A 141 -13.94 -2.17 3.20
N ALA A 142 -14.49 -1.76 2.06
CA ALA A 142 -14.09 -0.57 1.31
C ALA A 142 -12.58 -0.51 1.01
N TRP A 143 -11.98 -1.63 0.63
CA TRP A 143 -10.58 -1.62 0.25
C TRP A 143 -10.40 -0.83 -1.04
N PHE A 144 -9.51 0.15 -1.02
CA PHE A 144 -9.26 1.05 -2.13
C PHE A 144 -8.12 0.55 -3.01
N GLY A 145 -8.34 0.54 -4.32
CA GLY A 145 -7.38 0.01 -5.28
C GLY A 145 -7.89 0.15 -6.71
N HIS A 146 -7.27 -0.57 -7.64
CA HIS A 146 -7.72 -0.66 -9.04
C HIS A 146 -7.82 -2.11 -9.48
N ILE A 147 -8.55 -2.34 -10.57
CA ILE A 147 -8.75 -3.68 -11.14
C ILE A 147 -7.90 -3.79 -12.39
N SER A 148 -7.00 -4.77 -12.42
CA SER A 148 -6.09 -5.01 -13.53
C SER A 148 -6.32 -6.36 -14.18
N ASN A 149 -5.91 -6.51 -15.43
CA ASN A 149 -5.77 -7.83 -16.05
C ASN A 149 -4.78 -8.69 -15.26
N ALA A 150 -5.17 -9.93 -14.97
CA ALA A 150 -4.25 -10.89 -14.37
C ALA A 150 -3.16 -11.31 -15.35
N ALA A 151 -1.99 -11.69 -14.83
CA ALA A 151 -0.91 -12.24 -15.64
C ALA A 151 -1.35 -13.52 -16.38
N GLU A 152 -0.90 -13.70 -17.62
CA GLU A 152 -1.24 -14.88 -18.42
C GLU A 152 -0.83 -16.17 -17.68
N GLY A 153 -1.81 -17.04 -17.41
CA GLY A 153 -1.60 -18.31 -16.72
C GLY A 153 -1.82 -18.29 -15.20
N SER A 154 -2.23 -17.16 -14.60
CA SER A 154 -2.56 -17.06 -13.16
C SER A 154 -3.79 -17.89 -12.73
N GLY A 155 -4.65 -18.27 -13.68
CA GLY A 155 -5.91 -18.97 -13.40
C GLY A 155 -7.08 -18.07 -13.01
N VAL A 156 -6.85 -16.75 -12.86
CA VAL A 156 -7.89 -15.73 -12.67
C VAL A 156 -7.86 -14.73 -13.82
N GLU A 157 -8.97 -14.05 -14.10
CA GLU A 157 -9.03 -13.06 -15.18
C GLU A 157 -8.72 -11.64 -14.71
N SER A 158 -9.14 -11.30 -13.49
CA SER A 158 -8.95 -10.00 -12.87
C SER A 158 -8.11 -10.14 -11.62
N VAL A 159 -7.28 -9.14 -11.36
CA VAL A 159 -6.65 -8.93 -10.06
C VAL A 159 -7.07 -7.58 -9.48
N PHE A 160 -7.18 -7.52 -8.17
CA PHE A 160 -7.34 -6.29 -7.41
C PHE A 160 -5.99 -5.89 -6.83
N VAL A 161 -5.52 -4.71 -7.23
CA VAL A 161 -4.27 -4.13 -6.75
C VAL A 161 -4.62 -3.07 -5.72
N LEU A 162 -4.25 -3.31 -4.46
CA LEU A 162 -4.45 -2.35 -3.37
C LEU A 162 -3.73 -1.03 -3.65
N ASN A 163 -4.22 0.07 -3.05
CA ASN A 163 -3.56 1.36 -3.12
C ASN A 163 -3.29 1.91 -1.69
N PRO A 164 -2.02 2.02 -1.26
CA PRO A 164 -0.82 1.63 -2.00
C PRO A 164 -0.74 0.11 -2.24
N PRO A 165 0.01 -0.32 -3.27
CA PRO A 165 0.19 -1.74 -3.55
C PRO A 165 0.85 -2.43 -2.36
N GLY A 166 0.32 -3.59 -1.99
CA GLY A 166 0.92 -4.49 -1.00
C GLY A 166 1.94 -5.41 -1.64
N ASP A 167 2.40 -6.41 -0.89
CA ASP A 167 3.37 -7.41 -1.38
C ASP A 167 2.77 -8.35 -2.45
N SER A 168 1.44 -8.43 -2.55
CA SER A 168 0.74 -9.32 -3.48
C SER A 168 -0.58 -8.72 -3.97
N ASP A 169 -0.85 -8.92 -5.26
CA ASP A 169 -2.17 -8.67 -5.85
C ASP A 169 -3.16 -9.77 -5.48
N LEU A 170 -4.45 -9.42 -5.42
CA LEU A 170 -5.51 -10.38 -5.09
C LEU A 170 -6.22 -10.84 -6.35
N GLY A 171 -6.40 -12.13 -6.55
CA GLY A 171 -7.38 -12.61 -7.55
C GLY A 171 -8.74 -12.01 -7.24
N LEU A 172 -9.45 -11.49 -8.23
CA LEU A 172 -10.73 -10.81 -8.03
C LEU A 172 -11.84 -11.52 -8.79
N ALA A 173 -12.88 -11.91 -8.06
CA ALA A 173 -14.10 -12.51 -8.61
C ALA A 173 -15.35 -11.84 -8.02
N GLY A 174 -16.45 -11.82 -8.77
CA GLY A 174 -17.73 -11.32 -8.30
C GLY A 174 -18.52 -12.40 -7.56
N ALA A 175 -19.17 -12.02 -6.47
CA ALA A 175 -20.08 -12.90 -5.72
C ALA A 175 -21.33 -13.30 -6.54
N ASN A 176 -21.59 -12.62 -7.66
CA ASN A 176 -22.67 -12.92 -8.60
C ASN A 176 -22.36 -12.35 -10.00
N GLU A 177 -23.14 -12.76 -11.00
CA GLU A 177 -22.96 -12.34 -12.42
C GLU A 177 -23.02 -10.82 -12.63
N THR A 178 -23.73 -10.08 -11.78
CA THR A 178 -23.81 -8.60 -11.91
C THR A 178 -22.51 -7.95 -11.45
N ILE A 179 -21.95 -8.39 -10.32
CA ILE A 179 -20.65 -7.89 -9.85
C ILE A 179 -19.53 -8.35 -10.80
N GLU A 180 -19.59 -9.58 -11.31
CA GLU A 180 -18.62 -10.08 -12.29
C GLU A 180 -18.59 -9.23 -13.57
N ALA A 181 -19.77 -8.88 -14.10
CA ALA A 181 -19.86 -8.01 -15.27
C ALA A 181 -19.30 -6.60 -14.99
N GLU A 182 -19.47 -6.09 -13.77
CA GLU A 182 -18.94 -4.79 -13.36
C GLU A 182 -17.41 -4.83 -13.19
N ILE A 183 -16.87 -5.91 -12.59
CA ILE A 183 -15.41 -6.16 -12.53
C ILE A 183 -14.82 -6.13 -13.94
N ALA A 184 -15.42 -6.87 -14.88
CA ALA A 184 -14.93 -6.92 -16.26
C ALA A 184 -14.98 -5.57 -16.98
N ARG A 185 -15.93 -4.70 -16.61
CA ARG A 185 -16.08 -3.35 -17.16
C ARG A 185 -15.06 -2.37 -16.58
N LEU A 186 -14.75 -2.50 -15.29
CA LEU A 186 -13.82 -1.64 -14.55
C LEU A 186 -12.35 -2.06 -14.70
N ARG A 187 -12.10 -3.23 -15.30
CA ARG A 187 -10.75 -3.76 -15.55
C ARG A 187 -9.96 -2.84 -16.49
N ASP A 188 -8.80 -2.40 -16.03
CA ASP A 188 -7.92 -1.42 -16.69
C ASP A 188 -8.67 -0.12 -17.07
N ALA A 189 -9.74 0.22 -16.34
CA ALA A 189 -10.47 1.45 -16.59
C ALA A 189 -9.59 2.66 -16.24
N GLU A 190 -9.80 3.77 -16.96
CA GLU A 190 -9.07 5.01 -16.75
C GLU A 190 -9.99 6.09 -16.14
N GLY A 191 -9.40 7.17 -15.64
CA GLY A 191 -10.15 8.35 -15.20
C GLY A 191 -10.96 8.09 -13.93
N ALA A 192 -12.24 8.43 -13.91
CA ALA A 192 -13.11 8.29 -12.73
C ALA A 192 -13.27 6.84 -12.25
N GLU A 193 -13.16 5.89 -13.18
CA GLU A 193 -13.44 4.47 -12.95
C GLU A 193 -12.21 3.63 -12.61
N GLU A 194 -11.01 4.21 -12.77
CA GLU A 194 -9.71 3.55 -12.49
C GLU A 194 -9.61 3.00 -11.06
N PHE A 195 -10.14 3.75 -10.09
CA PHE A 195 -10.03 3.38 -8.69
C PHE A 195 -11.40 3.03 -8.12
N VAL A 196 -11.42 1.93 -7.38
CA VAL A 196 -12.62 1.32 -6.84
C VAL A 196 -12.45 1.08 -5.34
N HIS A 197 -13.56 1.12 -4.61
CA HIS A 197 -13.69 0.52 -3.29
C HIS A 197 -14.33 -0.85 -3.44
N VAL A 198 -13.72 -1.86 -2.86
CA VAL A 198 -14.18 -3.25 -2.91
C VAL A 198 -14.60 -3.73 -1.53
N TRP A 199 -15.73 -4.43 -1.47
CA TRP A 199 -16.17 -5.18 -0.30
C TRP A 199 -16.34 -6.64 -0.67
N GLY A 200 -16.05 -7.52 0.27
CA GLY A 200 -16.22 -8.95 0.08
C GLY A 200 -15.42 -9.78 1.06
N THR A 201 -15.12 -11.00 0.66
CA THR A 201 -14.37 -11.95 1.46
C THR A 201 -13.11 -12.35 0.73
N VAL A 202 -11.96 -12.22 1.40
CA VAL A 202 -10.69 -12.75 0.94
C VAL A 202 -10.52 -14.14 1.52
N THR A 203 -10.25 -15.10 0.66
CA THR A 203 -9.84 -16.45 1.02
C THR A 203 -8.45 -16.70 0.47
N CYS A 204 -7.51 -17.00 1.36
CA CYS A 204 -6.17 -17.40 0.99
C CYS A 204 -6.04 -18.91 1.11
N ASP A 205 -5.87 -19.59 -0.02
CA ASP A 205 -5.55 -21.01 -0.02
C ASP A 205 -4.06 -21.15 0.35
N LYS A 206 -3.78 -21.92 1.42
CA LYS A 206 -2.40 -22.08 1.93
C LYS A 206 -1.44 -22.78 0.98
N ASP A 207 -1.97 -23.49 -0.02
CA ASP A 207 -1.16 -24.33 -0.92
C ASP A 207 -0.54 -23.53 -2.07
N ASP A 208 -1.07 -22.35 -2.39
CA ASP A 208 -0.53 -21.44 -3.40
C ASP A 208 -0.13 -20.14 -2.71
N LEU A 209 1.16 -20.03 -2.37
CA LEU A 209 1.78 -18.91 -1.65
C LEU A 209 1.64 -17.52 -2.35
N ASP A 210 0.87 -17.43 -3.44
CA ASP A 210 0.57 -16.21 -4.19
C ASP A 210 -0.95 -16.07 -4.56
N GLY A 211 -1.86 -16.88 -3.97
CA GLY A 211 -3.20 -17.15 -4.53
C GLY A 211 -4.44 -16.63 -3.77
N CYS A 212 -4.33 -15.58 -2.95
CA CYS A 212 -5.51 -15.05 -2.26
C CYS A 212 -6.55 -14.53 -3.25
N THR A 213 -7.80 -14.95 -3.09
CA THR A 213 -8.93 -14.50 -3.92
C THR A 213 -9.88 -13.66 -3.10
N LEU A 214 -10.13 -12.43 -3.55
CA LEU A 214 -11.19 -11.55 -3.09
C LEU A 214 -12.46 -11.82 -3.90
N VAL A 215 -13.47 -12.39 -3.24
CA VAL A 215 -14.82 -12.50 -3.80
C VAL A 215 -15.61 -11.24 -3.44
N ALA A 216 -15.69 -10.31 -4.38
CA ALA A 216 -16.36 -9.03 -4.21
C ALA A 216 -17.88 -9.19 -4.21
N ASP A 217 -18.55 -8.75 -3.15
CA ASP A 217 -20.01 -8.68 -3.09
C ASP A 217 -20.55 -7.30 -3.48
N ARG A 218 -19.68 -6.28 -3.42
CA ARG A 218 -20.01 -4.88 -3.70
C ARG A 218 -18.77 -4.15 -4.21
N LEU A 219 -18.99 -3.34 -5.25
CA LEU A 219 -18.01 -2.42 -5.81
C LEU A 219 -18.59 -1.00 -5.79
N ARG A 220 -17.72 -0.03 -5.59
CA ARG A 220 -18.04 1.39 -5.82
C ARG A 220 -16.87 2.07 -6.50
N TYR A 221 -17.18 3.07 -7.30
CA TYR A 221 -16.22 3.90 -8.00
C TYR A 221 -16.80 5.30 -8.12
N GLY A 222 -15.93 6.28 -8.37
CA GLY A 222 -16.30 7.69 -8.29
C GLY A 222 -16.74 8.11 -6.88
N GLN A 223 -17.43 9.24 -6.79
CA GLN A 223 -17.73 9.86 -5.52
C GLN A 223 -19.19 9.76 -5.12
N PHE A 224 -19.45 8.84 -4.19
CA PHE A 224 -20.73 8.77 -3.51
C PHE A 224 -20.45 8.68 -2.01
N VAL A 225 -20.66 9.79 -1.31
CA VAL A 225 -20.65 9.77 0.16
C VAL A 225 -21.68 8.74 0.63
N THR A 226 -21.22 7.76 1.37
CA THR A 226 -22.06 6.66 1.85
C THR A 226 -22.73 7.02 3.16
N ASP A 227 -23.80 6.29 3.47
CA ASP A 227 -24.22 6.21 4.87
C ASP A 227 -23.05 5.62 5.68
N PRO A 228 -22.84 6.07 6.92
CA PRO A 228 -21.76 5.54 7.76
C PRO A 228 -21.96 4.04 8.04
N GLU A 229 -20.90 3.25 7.89
CA GLU A 229 -20.88 1.80 8.15
C GLU A 229 -20.11 1.53 9.45
N PRO A 230 -20.62 0.69 10.37
CA PRO A 230 -19.95 0.48 11.65
C PRO A 230 -18.61 -0.27 11.48
N ILE A 231 -17.60 0.18 12.22
CA ILE A 231 -16.33 -0.53 12.39
C ILE A 231 -16.27 -1.08 13.82
N GLU A 232 -16.01 -2.37 13.93
CA GLU A 232 -16.03 -3.11 15.19
C GLU A 232 -14.70 -3.80 15.45
N GLY A 233 -13.81 -3.12 16.16
CA GLY A 233 -12.59 -3.71 16.69
C GLY A 233 -11.53 -3.99 15.63
N TRP A 234 -11.38 -3.13 14.63
CA TRP A 234 -10.31 -3.28 13.64
C TRP A 234 -8.95 -2.99 14.26
N GLU A 235 -7.96 -3.84 13.98
CA GLU A 235 -6.60 -3.65 14.47
C GLU A 235 -5.71 -3.02 13.39
N GLY A 236 -4.90 -2.05 13.80
CA GLY A 236 -4.05 -1.31 12.88
C GLY A 236 -3.18 -0.29 13.59
N VAL A 237 -2.51 0.53 12.79
CA VAL A 237 -1.56 1.56 13.23
C VAL A 237 -1.90 2.89 12.58
N ILE A 238 -1.54 3.99 13.23
CA ILE A 238 -1.76 5.34 12.72
C ILE A 238 -0.45 5.92 12.23
N TYR A 239 -0.51 6.49 11.03
CA TYR A 239 0.60 7.18 10.39
C TYR A 239 0.22 8.60 10.04
N ASN A 240 1.21 9.47 10.08
CA ASN A 240 1.10 10.79 9.49
C ASN A 240 0.97 10.67 7.97
N GLY A 241 -0.08 11.24 7.40
CA GLY A 241 -0.14 11.44 5.96
C GLY A 241 0.89 12.48 5.52
N PRO A 242 1.60 12.30 4.39
CA PRO A 242 2.36 13.40 3.83
C PRO A 242 1.40 14.56 3.53
N PRO A 243 1.84 15.82 3.69
CA PRO A 243 1.06 16.97 3.24
C PRO A 243 0.78 16.78 1.74
N GLY A 244 -0.48 16.57 1.39
CA GLY A 244 -0.80 16.15 0.03
C GLY A 244 -2.28 15.96 -0.18
N PRO A 245 -2.81 16.14 -1.41
CA PRO A 245 -4.24 16.09 -1.68
C PRO A 245 -4.94 14.75 -1.46
N ARG A 246 -4.22 13.66 -1.16
CA ARG A 246 -4.84 12.40 -0.70
C ARG A 246 -5.50 12.56 0.67
N SER A 247 -4.98 13.44 1.53
CA SER A 247 -5.51 13.65 2.88
C SER A 247 -5.48 15.09 3.37
N GLY A 248 -4.98 16.04 2.58
CA GLY A 248 -4.67 17.39 3.07
C GLY A 248 -3.56 17.42 4.13
N GLY A 249 -2.83 16.31 4.34
CA GLY A 249 -1.92 16.13 5.47
C GLY A 249 -2.58 15.52 6.71
N ASP A 250 -3.81 15.02 6.60
CA ASP A 250 -4.48 14.27 7.66
C ASP A 250 -3.89 12.86 7.82
N ASP A 251 -4.05 12.32 9.03
CA ASP A 251 -3.61 10.99 9.41
C ASP A 251 -4.37 9.90 8.69
N TYR A 252 -3.73 8.74 8.57
CA TYR A 252 -4.41 7.54 8.13
C TYR A 252 -4.17 6.36 9.08
N PHE A 253 -5.18 5.52 9.16
CA PHE A 253 -5.17 4.23 9.82
C PHE A 253 -4.89 3.14 8.79
N ALA A 254 -3.82 2.36 9.00
CA ALA A 254 -3.48 1.20 8.20
C ALA A 254 -3.79 -0.09 8.96
N LEU A 255 -4.54 -1.01 8.35
CA LEU A 255 -4.84 -2.30 8.96
C LEU A 255 -3.56 -3.10 9.24
N ALA A 256 -3.52 -3.76 10.40
CA ALA A 256 -2.48 -4.74 10.70
C ALA A 256 -2.82 -6.08 10.05
N GLY A 257 -1.78 -6.86 9.71
CA GLY A 257 -1.89 -8.14 9.02
C GLY A 257 -1.41 -8.08 7.56
N ASP A 258 -1.83 -9.06 6.77
CA ASP A 258 -1.28 -9.31 5.42
C ASP A 258 -1.80 -8.32 4.37
N PHE A 259 -2.93 -7.66 4.63
CA PHE A 259 -3.57 -6.71 3.72
C PHE A 259 -3.72 -5.34 4.37
N PRO A 260 -2.72 -4.46 4.23
CA PRO A 260 -2.69 -3.19 4.95
C PRO A 260 -3.52 -2.11 4.25
N ALA A 261 -4.83 -2.34 4.12
CA ALA A 261 -5.75 -1.33 3.60
C ALA A 261 -5.71 -0.08 4.49
N GLN A 262 -5.80 1.09 3.86
CA GLN A 262 -5.57 2.38 4.51
C GLN A 262 -6.80 3.28 4.40
N PHE A 263 -7.10 3.97 5.50
CA PHE A 263 -8.31 4.79 5.66
C PHE A 263 -7.97 6.10 6.37
N GLY A 264 -8.70 7.18 6.07
CA GLY A 264 -8.52 8.43 6.79
C GLY A 264 -8.96 8.23 8.23
N VAL A 265 -8.34 8.88 9.19
CA VAL A 265 -8.71 8.70 10.60
C VAL A 265 -8.98 10.04 11.27
N TRP A 266 -10.16 10.14 11.89
CA TRP A 266 -10.61 11.35 12.56
C TRP A 266 -11.51 11.03 13.75
N ALA A 267 -11.58 11.93 14.74
CA ALA A 267 -12.49 11.81 15.86
C ALA A 267 -13.22 13.13 16.14
N ALA A 268 -14.53 13.04 16.42
CA ALA A 268 -15.35 14.21 16.75
C ALA A 268 -15.07 14.78 18.14
N ASP A 269 -14.63 13.94 19.08
CA ASP A 269 -14.21 14.35 20.41
C ASP A 269 -12.75 14.83 20.37
N GLU A 270 -12.51 16.09 20.73
CA GLU A 270 -11.16 16.69 20.69
C GLU A 270 -10.16 15.95 21.59
N GLY A 271 -10.62 15.38 22.71
CA GLY A 271 -9.77 14.61 23.62
C GLY A 271 -9.38 13.26 23.04
N LEU A 272 -10.27 12.62 22.28
CA LEU A 272 -9.98 11.41 21.52
C LEU A 272 -9.08 11.70 20.31
N LEU A 273 -9.32 12.80 19.61
CA LEU A 273 -8.47 13.24 18.49
C LEU A 273 -7.03 13.46 18.96
N GLY A 274 -6.81 14.23 20.03
CA GLY A 274 -5.47 14.43 20.59
C GLY A 274 -4.79 13.13 21.03
N GLN A 275 -5.56 12.14 21.49
CA GLN A 275 -5.00 10.81 21.81
C GLN A 275 -4.58 10.03 20.56
N LEU A 276 -5.29 10.16 19.44
CA LEU A 276 -4.89 9.57 18.15
C LEU A 276 -3.61 10.23 17.63
N GLU A 277 -3.50 11.56 17.76
CA GLU A 277 -2.30 12.31 17.40
C GLU A 277 -1.08 11.90 18.25
N ASP A 278 -1.26 11.68 19.56
CA ASP A 278 -0.19 11.26 20.48
C ASP A 278 0.41 9.88 20.15
N ILE A 279 -0.34 9.00 19.46
CA ILE A 279 0.09 7.66 19.08
C ILE A 279 0.51 7.54 17.61
N ARG A 280 0.40 8.62 16.83
CA ARG A 280 0.83 8.71 15.43
C ARG A 280 2.30 8.35 15.27
N ASP A 281 2.63 7.55 14.25
CA ASP A 281 4.00 7.14 13.89
C ASP A 281 4.77 6.39 15.00
N THR A 282 4.08 5.97 16.07
CA THR A 282 4.72 5.23 17.17
C THR A 282 4.90 3.74 16.88
N GLY A 283 4.18 3.23 15.88
CA GLY A 283 4.06 1.80 15.59
C GLY A 283 3.20 1.03 16.61
N MET A 284 2.49 1.72 17.51
CA MET A 284 1.57 1.07 18.44
C MET A 284 0.34 0.54 17.70
N VAL A 285 0.10 -0.78 17.80
CA VAL A 285 -1.14 -1.39 17.31
C VAL A 285 -2.29 -0.96 18.22
N ILE A 286 -3.33 -0.42 17.62
CA ILE A 286 -4.59 -0.08 18.28
C ILE A 286 -5.72 -0.91 17.70
N ARG A 287 -6.77 -1.08 18.51
CA ARG A 287 -8.05 -1.62 18.09
C ARG A 287 -9.08 -0.49 18.08
N VAL A 288 -9.74 -0.23 16.95
CA VAL A 288 -10.64 0.92 16.74
C VAL A 288 -12.10 0.52 16.59
N TRP A 289 -12.99 1.39 17.07
CA TRP A 289 -14.44 1.33 16.89
C TRP A 289 -14.97 2.67 16.42
N GLY A 290 -15.99 2.65 15.57
CA GLY A 290 -16.65 3.86 15.11
C GLY A 290 -17.42 3.63 13.81
N GLN A 291 -17.33 4.60 12.90
CA GLN A 291 -18.04 4.55 11.63
C GLN A 291 -17.12 4.88 10.46
N MET A 292 -17.25 4.14 9.37
CA MET A 292 -16.57 4.38 8.11
C MET A 292 -17.49 5.11 7.14
N ILE A 293 -16.97 6.15 6.49
CA ILE A 293 -17.64 6.88 5.43
C ILE A 293 -16.79 6.77 4.16
N VAL A 294 -17.34 6.17 3.11
CA VAL A 294 -16.70 6.13 1.79
C VAL A 294 -17.18 7.31 0.96
N GLY A 295 -16.34 7.83 0.07
CA GLY A 295 -16.55 9.06 -0.69
C GLY A 295 -16.24 10.34 0.10
N SER A 296 -15.68 10.24 1.30
CA SER A 296 -15.16 11.40 2.03
C SER A 296 -13.89 11.93 1.36
N LEU A 297 -13.67 13.25 1.41
CA LEU A 297 -12.43 13.90 0.95
C LEU A 297 -11.31 13.70 1.98
N ASP A 298 -10.91 12.45 2.16
CA ASP A 298 -9.88 12.02 3.10
C ASP A 298 -9.11 10.85 2.46
N TRP A 299 -8.23 10.19 3.23
CA TRP A 299 -7.32 9.16 2.73
C TRP A 299 -8.04 8.08 1.93
N ASN A 300 -7.59 7.88 0.69
CA ASN A 300 -8.16 6.90 -0.24
C ASN A 300 -9.68 7.06 -0.47
N GLY A 301 -10.21 8.27 -0.31
CA GLY A 301 -11.65 8.54 -0.43
C GLY A 301 -12.46 7.92 0.71
N THR A 302 -11.84 7.62 1.85
CA THR A 302 -12.47 6.97 3.01
C THR A 302 -12.07 7.66 4.30
N GLN A 303 -13.00 7.75 5.26
CA GLN A 303 -12.71 8.26 6.59
C GLN A 303 -13.33 7.35 7.65
N ILE A 304 -12.55 7.00 8.66
CA ILE A 304 -12.99 6.38 9.90
C ILE A 304 -13.21 7.50 10.93
N GLN A 305 -14.45 7.65 11.37
CA GLN A 305 -14.85 8.47 12.51
C GLN A 305 -14.76 7.62 13.77
N VAL A 306 -13.64 7.73 14.48
CA VAL A 306 -13.33 6.95 15.67
C VAL A 306 -14.20 7.42 16.84
N GLU A 307 -14.92 6.48 17.44
CA GLU A 307 -15.70 6.71 18.67
C GLU A 307 -14.96 6.17 19.90
N ARG A 308 -14.09 5.18 19.72
CA ARG A 308 -13.26 4.58 20.77
C ARG A 308 -12.06 3.86 20.13
N PHE A 309 -10.94 3.83 20.83
CA PHE A 309 -9.88 2.86 20.56
C PHE A 309 -9.25 2.32 21.86
N GLU A 310 -8.50 1.23 21.75
CA GLU A 310 -7.62 0.72 22.80
C GLU A 310 -6.26 0.31 22.23
N ILE A 311 -5.19 0.41 23.03
CA ILE A 311 -3.85 -0.04 22.63
C ILE A 311 -3.73 -1.55 22.85
N VAL A 312 -3.24 -2.28 21.85
CA VAL A 312 -3.04 -3.74 21.88
C VAL A 312 -1.58 -4.05 22.17
N ALA A 313 -1.22 -4.15 23.45
CA ALA A 313 0.18 -4.27 23.89
C ALA A 313 0.92 -5.53 23.40
N ASP A 314 0.17 -6.62 23.15
CA ASP A 314 0.73 -7.93 22.76
C ASP A 314 0.21 -8.36 21.37
N SER A 315 0.00 -7.41 20.45
CA SER A 315 -0.40 -7.77 19.09
C SER A 315 0.73 -8.55 18.41
N ILE A 316 0.36 -9.68 17.82
CA ILE A 316 1.24 -10.49 16.95
C ILE A 316 1.01 -10.18 15.46
N ALA A 317 0.11 -9.25 15.15
CA ALA A 317 -0.20 -8.88 13.79
C ALA A 317 1.01 -8.19 13.15
N GLN A 318 1.21 -8.45 11.87
CA GLN A 318 2.23 -7.76 11.10
C GLN A 318 1.87 -6.28 10.99
N ILE A 319 2.80 -5.40 11.38
CA ILE A 319 2.63 -3.96 11.23
C ILE A 319 3.12 -3.61 9.83
N PRO A 320 2.26 -3.07 8.95
CA PRO A 320 2.74 -2.59 7.65
C PRO A 320 3.74 -1.47 7.87
N PRO A 321 4.86 -1.40 7.14
CA PRO A 321 5.69 -0.21 7.20
C PRO A 321 4.88 1.00 6.70
N PRO A 322 5.14 2.22 7.23
CA PRO A 322 4.64 3.42 6.57
C PRO A 322 5.12 3.39 5.11
N PRO A 323 4.28 3.72 4.11
CA PRO A 323 4.74 3.82 2.75
C PRO A 323 5.89 4.82 2.68
N ASP A 324 6.94 4.46 1.96
CA ASP A 324 8.05 5.36 1.75
C ASP A 324 7.65 6.43 0.72
N TRP A 325 7.00 7.48 1.21
CA TRP A 325 6.62 8.64 0.40
C TRP A 325 7.83 9.45 -0.08
N SER A 326 8.98 9.27 0.58
CA SER A 326 10.18 10.06 0.37
C SER A 326 11.09 9.50 -0.71
N SER A 327 10.84 8.28 -1.17
CA SER A 327 11.70 7.61 -2.13
C SER A 327 11.09 7.60 -3.54
N PRO A 328 11.70 8.32 -4.50
CA PRO A 328 11.44 8.18 -5.94
C PRO A 328 11.65 6.74 -6.48
N GLU A 329 12.06 5.77 -5.65
CA GLU A 329 12.39 4.41 -6.04
C GLU A 329 11.19 3.54 -6.45
N ASN A 330 9.96 4.05 -6.41
CA ASN A 330 8.77 3.40 -7.00
C ASN A 330 8.74 3.44 -8.54
N GLY A 331 9.91 3.38 -9.19
CA GLY A 331 10.03 3.44 -10.64
C GLY A 331 9.71 4.81 -11.24
N TRP A 332 9.68 5.88 -10.45
CA TRP A 332 9.48 7.23 -10.97
C TRP A 332 10.61 7.58 -11.93
N MET A 333 10.24 8.23 -13.03
CA MET A 333 11.17 8.78 -13.98
C MET A 333 11.61 10.17 -13.52
N THR A 334 12.87 10.53 -13.78
CA THR A 334 13.38 11.89 -13.53
C THR A 334 13.64 12.58 -14.86
N TYR A 335 13.06 13.76 -15.04
CA TYR A 335 13.40 14.68 -16.09
C TYR A 335 14.41 15.70 -15.58
N THR A 336 15.49 15.91 -16.34
CA THR A 336 16.53 16.89 -16.03
C THR A 336 16.65 17.88 -17.18
N ASN A 337 16.47 19.17 -16.87
CA ASN A 337 16.74 20.24 -17.81
C ASN A 337 18.12 20.84 -17.52
N ASP A 338 19.16 20.27 -18.14
CA ASP A 338 20.55 20.72 -17.93
C ASP A 338 20.76 22.20 -18.29
N ARG A 339 20.03 22.71 -19.29
CA ARG A 339 20.17 24.09 -19.76
C ARG A 339 19.67 25.09 -18.74
N TYR A 340 18.55 24.80 -18.10
CA TYR A 340 17.91 25.70 -17.13
C TYR A 340 18.15 25.30 -15.67
N GLY A 341 18.84 24.18 -15.45
CA GLY A 341 19.33 23.75 -14.15
C GLY A 341 18.21 23.38 -13.19
N TYR A 342 17.29 22.52 -13.60
CA TYR A 342 16.31 21.92 -12.69
C TYR A 342 16.08 20.45 -13.02
N GLN A 343 15.53 19.72 -12.06
CA GLN A 343 14.98 18.39 -12.28
C GLN A 343 13.61 18.25 -11.61
N ILE A 344 12.80 17.33 -12.12
CA ILE A 344 11.53 16.92 -11.53
C ILE A 344 11.34 15.42 -11.76
N SER A 345 10.75 14.73 -10.78
CA SER A 345 10.37 13.33 -10.92
C SER A 345 8.87 13.18 -11.13
N PHE A 346 8.49 12.16 -11.88
CA PHE A 346 7.11 11.85 -12.22
C PHE A 346 6.90 10.34 -12.34
N PRO A 347 5.70 9.82 -12.04
CA PRO A 347 5.41 8.39 -12.11
C PRO A 347 5.49 7.87 -13.55
N PRO A 348 5.81 6.58 -13.75
CA PRO A 348 6.04 6.01 -15.07
C PRO A 348 4.80 6.02 -15.98
N GLU A 349 3.60 6.12 -15.42
CA GLU A 349 2.33 6.23 -16.14
C GLU A 349 2.09 7.65 -16.69
N ALA A 350 2.85 8.64 -16.22
CA ALA A 350 2.74 10.00 -16.75
C ALA A 350 3.40 10.10 -18.13
N SER A 351 2.83 10.98 -18.96
CA SER A 351 3.43 11.39 -20.23
C SER A 351 4.15 12.72 -20.04
N LEU A 352 5.32 12.86 -20.66
CA LEU A 352 6.09 14.10 -20.68
C LEU A 352 6.29 14.57 -22.13
N GLU A 353 5.99 15.83 -22.38
CA GLU A 353 6.22 16.52 -23.65
C GLU A 353 7.10 17.76 -23.43
N GLU A 354 8.14 17.90 -24.24
CA GLU A 354 8.97 19.11 -24.30
C GLU A 354 8.42 20.07 -25.36
N MET A 355 8.31 21.35 -24.99
CA MET A 355 7.84 22.42 -25.86
C MET A 355 8.91 23.49 -26.05
N GLY A 356 9.19 23.75 -27.33
CA GLY A 356 10.14 24.75 -27.79
C GLY A 356 9.46 26.06 -28.21
N ILE A 357 10.03 26.72 -29.22
CA ILE A 357 9.51 27.98 -29.75
C ILE A 357 8.27 27.72 -30.60
N HIS A 358 7.11 28.19 -30.15
CA HIS A 358 5.84 28.12 -30.89
C HIS A 358 5.31 29.49 -31.34
N GLY A 359 5.89 30.59 -30.83
CA GLY A 359 5.41 31.93 -31.12
C GLY A 359 6.49 33.02 -31.04
N LEU A 360 6.17 34.17 -31.62
CA LEU A 360 6.92 35.40 -31.40
C LEU A 360 6.64 35.92 -29.99
N PRO A 361 7.60 36.60 -29.34
CA PRO A 361 7.39 37.18 -28.03
C PRO A 361 6.19 38.13 -28.07
N THR A 362 5.29 37.99 -27.11
CA THR A 362 4.16 38.90 -26.93
C THR A 362 4.31 39.75 -25.67
N ASP A 363 3.73 40.95 -25.66
CA ASP A 363 3.68 41.81 -24.48
C ASP A 363 2.62 41.28 -23.51
N GLU A 364 2.42 42.01 -22.41
CA GLU A 364 1.38 41.73 -21.42
C GLU A 364 -0.05 41.68 -22.01
N ASN A 365 -0.26 42.23 -23.21
CA ASN A 365 -1.56 42.23 -23.89
C ASN A 365 -1.67 41.12 -24.96
N GLY A 366 -0.67 40.22 -25.06
CA GLY A 366 -0.63 39.19 -26.10
C GLY A 366 -0.32 39.75 -27.50
N MET A 367 0.16 41.00 -27.60
CA MET A 367 0.54 41.59 -28.88
C MET A 367 2.01 41.31 -29.16
N PRO A 368 2.40 40.91 -30.39
CA PRO A 368 3.80 40.67 -30.72
C PRO A 368 4.69 41.88 -30.38
N VAL A 369 5.74 41.67 -29.59
CA VAL A 369 6.72 42.70 -29.20
C VAL A 369 7.93 42.60 -30.11
N GLY A 370 8.27 43.73 -30.73
CA GLY A 370 9.33 43.78 -31.72
C GLY A 370 8.85 43.21 -33.05
N GLY A 371 8.83 44.06 -34.07
CA GLY A 371 8.77 43.53 -35.44
C GLY A 371 9.99 42.62 -35.69
N LEU A 372 9.89 41.76 -36.70
CA LEU A 372 11.06 41.04 -37.19
C LEU A 372 12.19 42.05 -37.46
N PRO A 373 13.44 41.77 -37.05
CA PRO A 373 14.56 42.63 -37.37
C PRO A 373 14.63 42.92 -38.87
N ASP A 374 15.04 44.13 -39.25
CA ASP A 374 15.08 44.55 -40.65
C ASP A 374 15.87 43.55 -41.51
N GLY A 375 15.19 42.97 -42.51
CA GLY A 375 15.77 42.01 -43.45
C GLY A 375 15.85 40.56 -42.94
N VAL A 376 15.35 40.25 -41.75
CA VAL A 376 15.27 38.89 -41.21
C VAL A 376 13.90 38.28 -41.54
N THR A 377 13.91 37.07 -42.10
CA THR A 377 12.68 36.32 -42.37
C THR A 377 12.15 35.69 -41.07
N LEU A 378 10.86 35.36 -41.03
CA LEU A 378 10.28 34.67 -39.87
C LEU A 378 11.02 33.37 -39.55
N GLU A 379 11.29 32.55 -40.56
CA GLU A 379 12.04 31.29 -40.44
C GLU A 379 13.43 31.51 -39.82
N THR A 380 14.22 32.45 -40.35
CA THR A 380 15.53 32.80 -39.78
C THR A 380 15.46 33.31 -38.35
N TYR A 381 14.35 33.96 -37.97
CA TYR A 381 14.16 34.41 -36.60
C TYR A 381 13.79 33.27 -35.67
N PHE A 382 12.96 32.31 -36.10
CA PHE A 382 12.69 31.09 -35.35
C PHE A 382 13.95 30.24 -35.18
N ASP A 383 14.77 30.06 -36.22
CA ASP A 383 16.07 29.38 -36.12
C ASP A 383 16.97 30.05 -35.06
N TYR A 384 17.01 31.39 -35.06
CA TYR A 384 17.75 32.15 -34.06
C TYR A 384 17.20 31.94 -32.63
N LEU A 385 15.88 31.92 -32.47
CA LEU A 385 15.25 31.68 -31.17
C LEU A 385 15.50 30.25 -30.69
N GLU A 386 15.38 29.25 -31.55
CA GLU A 386 15.69 27.85 -31.24
C GLU A 386 17.17 27.68 -30.89
N GLU A 387 18.10 28.30 -31.64
CA GLU A 387 19.52 28.26 -31.28
C GLU A 387 19.80 28.93 -29.92
N THR A 388 19.11 30.04 -29.63
CA THR A 388 19.30 30.84 -28.41
C THR A 388 18.71 30.17 -27.18
N TYR A 389 17.48 29.64 -27.29
CA TYR A 389 16.65 29.20 -26.18
C TYR A 389 16.47 27.69 -26.14
N GLY A 390 16.50 27.03 -27.30
CA GLY A 390 16.34 25.59 -27.44
C GLY A 390 14.90 25.13 -27.41
N ASP A 391 14.79 23.82 -27.45
CA ASP A 391 13.56 23.09 -27.71
C ASP A 391 12.85 22.72 -26.39
N ASN A 392 13.51 22.96 -25.26
CA ASN A 392 13.09 22.56 -23.91
C ASN A 392 12.80 23.76 -23.01
N LEU A 393 12.23 24.82 -23.60
CA LEU A 393 11.78 26.02 -22.90
C LEU A 393 10.69 25.72 -21.87
N CYS A 394 10.00 24.62 -22.07
CA CYS A 394 8.93 24.21 -21.22
C CYS A 394 8.72 22.71 -21.33
N ILE A 395 8.22 22.12 -20.26
CA ILE A 395 7.70 20.76 -20.29
C ILE A 395 6.24 20.76 -19.86
N GLN A 396 5.49 19.78 -20.36
CA GLN A 396 4.19 19.40 -19.85
C GLN A 396 4.19 17.93 -19.45
N ILE A 397 3.88 17.69 -18.19
CA ILE A 397 3.64 16.37 -17.63
C ILE A 397 2.13 16.19 -17.52
N THR A 398 1.59 15.15 -18.13
CA THR A 398 0.18 14.78 -18.01
C THR A 398 0.07 13.46 -17.25
N TYR A 399 -0.74 13.46 -16.20
CA TYR A 399 -1.01 12.28 -15.36
C TYR A 399 -2.49 12.22 -15.04
N ALA A 400 -3.12 11.08 -15.34
CA ALA A 400 -4.57 10.87 -15.18
C ALA A 400 -5.38 12.08 -15.71
N LEU A 401 -6.10 12.75 -14.81
CA LEU A 401 -6.99 13.89 -15.08
C LEU A 401 -6.30 15.25 -14.93
N GLY A 402 -5.00 15.26 -14.64
CA GLY A 402 -4.22 16.44 -14.31
C GLY A 402 -3.14 16.78 -15.33
N TYR A 403 -2.63 18.00 -15.26
CA TYR A 403 -1.44 18.43 -15.97
C TYR A 403 -0.55 19.27 -15.04
N LEU A 404 0.76 19.24 -15.31
CA LEU A 404 1.77 20.08 -14.70
C LEU A 404 2.66 20.61 -15.81
N THR A 405 2.93 21.91 -15.83
CA THR A 405 3.84 22.54 -16.76
C THR A 405 4.90 23.32 -16.02
N ILE A 406 6.14 23.24 -16.50
CA ILE A 406 7.26 24.03 -15.99
C ILE A 406 7.79 24.85 -17.16
N SER A 407 7.58 26.15 -17.11
CA SER A 407 8.13 27.11 -18.06
C SER A 407 9.34 27.80 -17.45
N VAL A 408 10.45 27.76 -18.18
CA VAL A 408 11.69 28.43 -17.75
C VAL A 408 11.48 29.95 -17.69
N PRO A 409 12.39 30.71 -17.04
CA PRO A 409 12.27 32.16 -16.98
C PRO A 409 12.11 32.76 -18.38
N GLU A 410 11.07 33.56 -18.58
CA GLU A 410 10.68 34.16 -19.87
C GLU A 410 10.24 33.16 -20.98
N GLY A 411 10.30 31.85 -20.73
CA GLY A 411 9.98 30.80 -21.71
C GLY A 411 8.52 30.81 -22.15
N PHE A 412 7.60 31.15 -21.25
CA PHE A 412 6.16 31.28 -21.53
C PHE A 412 5.83 32.34 -22.60
N ARG A 413 6.78 33.21 -22.96
CA ARG A 413 6.60 34.19 -24.04
C ARG A 413 6.81 33.60 -25.42
N TYR A 414 7.53 32.48 -25.51
CA TYR A 414 7.92 31.85 -26.77
C TYR A 414 7.31 30.46 -26.93
N ALA A 415 7.08 29.75 -25.82
CA ALA A 415 6.40 28.46 -25.77
C ALA A 415 4.97 28.68 -25.24
N THR A 416 3.98 28.12 -25.93
CA THR A 416 2.59 28.10 -25.42
C THR A 416 2.47 26.95 -24.46
N CYS A 417 2.64 27.23 -23.17
CA CYS A 417 2.58 26.23 -22.11
C CYS A 417 1.40 26.43 -21.18
N GLY A 418 0.82 25.32 -20.78
CA GLY A 418 -0.36 25.31 -19.93
C GLY A 418 -1.62 25.67 -20.71
N ARG A 419 -2.63 26.12 -19.99
CA ARG A 419 -3.98 26.24 -20.55
C ARG A 419 -4.21 27.59 -21.22
N THR A 420 -4.66 27.57 -22.48
CA THR A 420 -5.06 28.77 -23.21
C THR A 420 -6.55 29.06 -23.08
N GLY A 421 -6.94 29.75 -22.00
CA GLY A 421 -8.28 30.29 -21.81
C GLY A 421 -9.30 29.33 -21.19
N VAL A 422 -10.32 29.92 -20.55
CA VAL A 422 -11.31 29.22 -19.70
C VAL A 422 -12.76 29.40 -20.15
N GLY A 423 -12.99 30.02 -21.31
CA GLY A 423 -14.34 30.23 -21.86
C GLY A 423 -15.20 31.19 -21.03
N VAL A 424 -16.53 31.07 -21.15
CA VAL A 424 -17.50 31.84 -20.34
C VAL A 424 -17.97 30.95 -19.20
N ALA A 425 -17.56 31.28 -17.98
CA ALA A 425 -17.84 30.51 -16.77
C ALA A 425 -17.87 31.43 -15.53
N THR A 426 -18.36 30.90 -14.42
CA THR A 426 -18.09 31.48 -13.10
C THR A 426 -16.64 31.19 -12.75
N ILE A 427 -15.87 32.22 -12.43
CA ILE A 427 -14.46 32.12 -12.08
C ILE A 427 -14.32 32.52 -10.61
N THR A 428 -13.71 31.65 -9.81
CA THR A 428 -13.42 31.87 -8.40
C THR A 428 -11.91 31.81 -8.19
N ASP A 429 -11.32 32.84 -7.58
CA ASP A 429 -9.90 32.81 -7.23
C ASP A 429 -9.66 31.78 -6.11
N ILE A 430 -8.61 30.98 -6.25
CA ILE A 430 -8.22 29.95 -5.29
C ILE A 430 -6.73 30.05 -4.96
N GLU A 431 -6.37 29.54 -3.78
CA GLU A 431 -4.98 29.45 -3.30
C GLU A 431 -4.70 28.04 -2.77
N GLN A 432 -3.48 27.55 -2.96
CA GLN A 432 -3.02 26.26 -2.47
C GLN A 432 -1.59 26.38 -1.96
N GLN A 433 -1.31 25.87 -0.77
CA GLN A 433 0.07 25.69 -0.31
C GLN A 433 0.66 24.45 -0.98
N VAL A 434 1.87 24.59 -1.52
CA VAL A 434 2.65 23.51 -2.15
C VAL A 434 4.10 23.57 -1.68
N VAL A 435 4.80 22.45 -1.68
CA VAL A 435 6.25 22.41 -1.43
C VAL A 435 6.98 22.28 -2.77
N VAL A 436 7.96 23.14 -3.02
CA VAL A 436 8.80 23.14 -4.22
C VAL A 436 10.22 23.48 -3.80
N ASP A 437 11.20 22.64 -4.18
CA ASP A 437 12.61 22.80 -3.78
C ASP A 437 12.78 22.93 -2.24
N GLY A 438 11.99 22.17 -1.48
CA GLY A 438 11.95 22.19 -0.02
C GLY A 438 11.34 23.46 0.61
N GLN A 439 10.76 24.37 -0.19
CA GLN A 439 10.11 25.59 0.30
C GLN A 439 8.59 25.50 0.15
N THR A 440 7.85 25.86 1.19
CA THR A 440 6.40 26.04 1.11
C THR A 440 6.06 27.36 0.42
N LEU A 441 5.35 27.28 -0.70
CA LEU A 441 4.94 28.40 -1.54
C LEU A 441 3.42 28.40 -1.72
N THR A 442 2.83 29.58 -1.89
CA THR A 442 1.41 29.72 -2.27
C THR A 442 1.28 29.72 -3.79
N ALA A 443 0.65 28.69 -4.34
CA ALA A 443 0.15 28.70 -5.70
C ALA A 443 -1.20 29.45 -5.75
N THR A 444 -1.36 30.35 -6.71
CA THR A 444 -2.60 31.09 -6.92
C THR A 444 -3.23 30.69 -8.24
N GLY A 445 -4.55 30.69 -8.32
CA GLY A 445 -5.23 30.15 -9.48
C GLY A 445 -6.70 30.51 -9.55
N ILE A 446 -7.38 29.80 -10.44
CA ILE A 446 -8.81 29.93 -10.64
C ILE A 446 -9.48 28.56 -10.65
N ASP A 447 -10.62 28.49 -9.99
CA ASP A 447 -11.65 27.48 -10.19
C ASP A 447 -12.69 28.00 -11.19
N VAL A 448 -13.04 27.19 -12.18
CA VAL A 448 -13.86 27.58 -13.33
C VAL A 448 -15.07 26.66 -13.39
N GLN A 449 -16.27 27.23 -13.29
CA GLN A 449 -17.55 26.49 -13.30
C GLN A 449 -18.49 27.00 -14.40
N ALA A 450 -18.77 26.17 -15.40
CA ALA A 450 -19.59 26.43 -16.58
C ALA A 450 -20.97 25.73 -16.53
N GLY A 451 -21.38 25.19 -15.38
CA GLY A 451 -22.75 24.72 -15.13
C GLY A 451 -22.94 23.21 -14.96
N GLY A 452 -21.87 22.44 -14.83
CA GLY A 452 -21.90 21.03 -14.43
C GLY A 452 -20.56 20.59 -13.86
N GLU A 453 -20.48 19.34 -13.40
CA GLU A 453 -19.35 18.82 -12.61
C GLU A 453 -18.27 18.11 -13.44
N THR A 454 -18.49 17.89 -14.73
CA THR A 454 -17.48 17.28 -15.61
C THR A 454 -16.29 18.20 -15.78
N LEU A 455 -15.09 17.68 -16.02
CA LEU A 455 -13.88 18.50 -16.07
C LEU A 455 -13.83 19.51 -17.21
N ASP A 456 -14.60 19.33 -18.29
CA ASP A 456 -14.81 20.35 -19.31
C ASP A 456 -15.70 21.52 -18.84
N GLN A 457 -16.45 21.32 -17.74
CA GLN A 457 -17.38 22.28 -17.14
C GLN A 457 -16.96 22.76 -15.74
N HIS A 458 -16.18 22.01 -14.98
CA HIS A 458 -15.68 22.35 -13.64
C HIS A 458 -14.22 21.94 -13.54
N ASN A 459 -13.30 22.91 -13.51
CA ASN A 459 -11.86 22.63 -13.52
C ASN A 459 -11.09 23.74 -12.81
N GLU A 460 -9.85 23.44 -12.41
CA GLU A 460 -8.95 24.42 -11.82
C GLU A 460 -7.64 24.53 -12.59
N THR A 461 -7.03 25.71 -12.50
CA THR A 461 -5.66 25.98 -12.94
C THR A 461 -5.01 26.85 -11.87
N LEU A 462 -3.90 26.39 -11.30
CA LEU A 462 -3.06 27.14 -10.38
C LEU A 462 -1.67 27.34 -10.98
N TYR A 463 -1.00 28.41 -10.58
CA TYR A 463 0.39 28.64 -10.92
C TYR A 463 1.14 29.27 -9.75
N LEU A 464 2.47 29.15 -9.80
CA LEU A 464 3.39 29.87 -8.95
C LEU A 464 4.61 30.34 -9.76
N LEU A 465 5.28 31.36 -9.25
CA LEU A 465 6.54 31.88 -9.78
C LEU A 465 7.65 31.62 -8.76
N LEU A 466 8.70 30.95 -9.21
CA LEU A 466 9.91 30.75 -8.41
C LEU A 466 10.79 32.00 -8.44
N PRO A 467 11.73 32.15 -7.48
CA PRO A 467 12.59 33.33 -7.40
C PRO A 467 13.46 33.60 -8.64
N ASP A 468 13.78 32.56 -9.41
CA ASP A 468 14.54 32.64 -10.67
C ASP A 468 13.68 33.07 -11.87
N GLY A 469 12.36 33.18 -11.71
CA GLY A 469 11.40 33.48 -12.77
C GLY A 469 10.79 32.25 -13.44
N THR A 470 11.15 31.04 -13.03
CA THR A 470 10.51 29.80 -13.48
C THR A 470 9.05 29.81 -13.08
N ARG A 471 8.15 29.56 -14.03
CA ARG A 471 6.71 29.47 -13.80
C ARG A 471 6.30 28.01 -13.79
N ILE A 472 5.66 27.58 -12.72
CA ILE A 472 5.04 26.26 -12.64
C ILE A 472 3.54 26.45 -12.63
N GLU A 473 2.83 25.78 -13.54
CA GLU A 473 1.37 25.78 -13.61
C GLU A 473 0.86 24.35 -13.59
N PHE A 474 -0.17 24.07 -12.79
CA PHE A 474 -0.77 22.76 -12.67
C PHE A 474 -2.29 22.89 -12.50
N GLY A 475 -3.02 21.84 -12.86
CA GLY A 475 -4.48 21.88 -12.80
C GLY A 475 -5.12 20.66 -13.42
N SER A 476 -6.42 20.73 -13.63
CA SER A 476 -7.18 19.66 -14.26
C SER A 476 -7.31 19.82 -15.77
N ARG A 477 -7.30 18.70 -16.49
CA ARG A 477 -7.50 18.65 -17.94
C ARG A 477 -9.00 18.75 -18.24
N PRO A 478 -9.44 19.53 -19.24
CA PRO A 478 -10.85 19.68 -19.57
C PRO A 478 -11.37 18.44 -20.32
N VAL A 479 -11.78 17.41 -19.59
CA VAL A 479 -12.34 16.17 -20.14
C VAL A 479 -13.81 15.98 -19.73
N ALA A 480 -14.63 15.43 -20.61
CA ALA A 480 -16.08 15.36 -20.38
C ALA A 480 -16.54 14.07 -19.67
N ASP A 481 -15.65 13.10 -19.52
CA ASP A 481 -15.89 11.76 -19.00
C ASP A 481 -15.42 11.56 -17.55
N ALA A 482 -14.87 12.61 -16.93
CA ALA A 482 -14.52 12.63 -15.52
C ALA A 482 -14.99 13.91 -14.85
N THR A 483 -15.23 13.85 -13.55
CA THR A 483 -15.70 14.98 -12.76
C THR A 483 -14.54 15.75 -12.13
N TYR A 484 -14.80 17.00 -11.75
CA TYR A 484 -13.85 17.81 -10.99
C TYR A 484 -13.32 17.09 -9.77
N GLN A 485 -14.17 16.30 -9.12
CA GLN A 485 -13.76 15.65 -7.91
C GLN A 485 -13.03 14.31 -8.12
N ASP A 486 -13.19 13.66 -9.27
CA ASP A 486 -12.26 12.61 -9.67
C ASP A 486 -10.84 13.16 -9.81
N TYR A 487 -10.70 14.37 -10.35
CA TYR A 487 -9.40 15.06 -10.39
C TYR A 487 -8.87 15.38 -8.98
N LEU A 488 -9.71 15.89 -8.07
CA LEU A 488 -9.28 16.19 -6.70
C LEU A 488 -8.77 14.94 -5.95
N MET A 489 -9.34 13.76 -6.23
CA MET A 489 -8.90 12.50 -5.60
C MET A 489 -7.70 11.84 -6.29
N LYS A 490 -7.57 11.95 -7.61
CA LYS A 490 -6.62 11.15 -8.41
C LYS A 490 -5.50 11.97 -9.01
N GLY A 491 -5.87 13.07 -9.66
CA GLY A 491 -4.95 13.94 -10.39
C GLY A 491 -4.20 14.88 -9.45
N LYS A 492 -4.92 15.76 -8.76
CA LYS A 492 -4.34 16.79 -7.89
C LYS A 492 -3.32 16.25 -6.90
N PRO A 493 -3.54 15.11 -6.19
CA PRO A 493 -2.56 14.58 -5.25
C PRO A 493 -1.23 14.27 -5.89
N MET A 494 -1.27 13.59 -7.03
CA MET A 494 -0.08 13.21 -7.76
C MET A 494 0.65 14.45 -8.30
N LEU A 495 -0.07 15.43 -8.83
CA LEU A 495 0.54 16.68 -9.30
C LEU A 495 1.28 17.41 -8.18
N ILE A 496 0.69 17.50 -6.98
CA ILE A 496 1.37 18.12 -5.84
C ILE A 496 2.60 17.30 -5.45
N GLN A 497 2.51 15.97 -5.39
CA GLN A 497 3.67 15.13 -5.11
C GLN A 497 4.80 15.31 -6.13
N MET A 498 4.48 15.45 -7.43
CA MET A 498 5.47 15.79 -8.45
C MET A 498 6.16 17.13 -8.16
N LEU A 499 5.40 18.16 -7.74
CA LEU A 499 5.96 19.46 -7.36
C LEU A 499 6.98 19.36 -6.22
N GLU A 500 6.75 18.49 -5.24
CA GLU A 500 7.67 18.29 -4.11
C GLU A 500 9.02 17.72 -4.54
N THR A 501 9.06 17.01 -5.67
CA THR A 501 10.30 16.45 -6.24
C THR A 501 11.10 17.47 -7.05
N TYR A 502 10.52 18.64 -7.35
CA TYR A 502 11.22 19.68 -8.09
C TYR A 502 12.45 20.13 -7.31
N THR A 503 13.61 20.13 -7.96
CA THR A 503 14.88 20.57 -7.37
C THR A 503 15.60 21.52 -8.32
N SER A 504 16.04 22.68 -7.81
CA SER A 504 16.99 23.54 -8.52
C SER A 504 18.38 22.93 -8.47
N LEU A 505 19.06 22.85 -9.62
CA LEU A 505 20.44 22.36 -9.75
C LEU A 505 21.49 23.48 -9.64
N ASN A 506 21.05 24.74 -9.53
CA ASN A 506 21.89 25.94 -9.52
C ASN A 506 22.13 26.51 -8.13
#